data_AF-A0A5K1ER88-F1
#
_entry.id   AF-A0A5K1ER88-F1
#
_cell.length_a   1.000
_cell.length_b   1.000
_cell.length_c   1.000
_cell.angle_alpha   90.00
_cell.angle_beta   90.00
_cell.angle_gamma   90.00
#
_symmetry.space_group_name_H-M   'P 1'
#
loop_
_entity.id
_entity.type
_entity.pdbx_description
1 polymer ?
#
loop_
_entity_poly.entity_id
_entity_poly.type
_entity_poly.pdbx_seq_one_letter_code
_entity_poly.pdbx_strand_id
1 'polypeptide(L)'
;TGFATGSISLGELEVCQVSTFTKIWSCNEGGVDNLGASFSKPASIPSGFFMLGCYCQPNSKQPSRWVLAGKGSQTLQIPVDFSLVWSSESLNIKQDGHGYFRLPIPPQGYKAVGFIVTTPKKPPLDEISCVRSDLVDVSTLGVRVGTFCIQVNGEPNLTNVGCLKNMNPNPLSYMPNLSQVEAIMDVYSPWINFHPDEGCLPSSVPWFFTNGALLYQNGSSTPSPIDPAGSHVPQGGSENDSYWIALPVDENDAERDKKGNLQ
;
A
#
# COMPACT_ATOMS: atom_id res chain seq x y z
N THR A 1 1.11 24.68 -1.13
CA THR A 1 1.08 23.24 -1.47
C THR A 1 1.00 22.47 -0.16
N GLY A 2 0.27 21.35 -0.12
CA GLY A 2 0.15 20.48 1.06
C GLY A 2 1.09 19.27 1.01
N PHE A 3 2.01 19.24 0.06
CA PHE A 3 2.96 18.14 -0.11
C PHE A 3 3.88 17.99 1.11
N ALA A 4 4.15 16.73 1.49
CA ALA A 4 5.08 16.34 2.55
C ALA A 4 4.78 16.94 3.95
N THR A 5 3.56 17.40 4.21
CA THR A 5 3.17 17.91 5.54
C THR A 5 2.86 16.80 6.56
N GLY A 6 2.79 15.54 6.12
CA GLY A 6 2.44 14.38 6.96
C GLY A 6 0.94 14.22 7.21
N SER A 7 0.10 15.12 6.69
CA SER A 7 -1.36 15.06 6.75
C SER A 7 -1.99 15.50 5.44
N ILE A 8 -3.22 15.05 5.19
CA ILE A 8 -4.00 15.37 3.99
C ILE A 8 -5.40 15.81 4.43
N SER A 9 -5.91 16.89 3.84
CA SER A 9 -7.32 17.26 3.97
C SER A 9 -8.16 16.52 2.93
N LEU A 10 -9.21 15.87 3.42
CA LEU A 10 -10.28 15.26 2.63
C LEU A 10 -11.49 16.21 2.49
N GLY A 11 -11.28 17.52 2.65
CA GLY A 11 -12.33 18.54 2.71
C GLY A 11 -12.43 19.12 4.12
N GLU A 12 -13.41 18.69 4.90
CA GLU A 12 -13.61 19.13 6.30
C GLU A 12 -12.91 18.22 7.34
N LEU A 13 -12.35 17.09 6.89
CA LEU A 13 -11.64 16.13 7.71
C LEU A 13 -10.17 16.09 7.29
N GLU A 14 -9.28 16.39 8.22
CA GLU A 14 -7.84 16.19 8.06
C GLU A 14 -7.46 14.79 8.54
N VAL A 15 -6.61 14.08 7.81
CA VAL A 15 -6.12 12.75 8.19
C VAL A 15 -4.61 12.69 8.15
N CYS A 16 -4.01 11.92 9.05
CA CYS A 16 -2.58 11.62 9.04
C CYS A 16 -2.37 10.11 9.16
N GLN A 17 -1.26 9.63 8.59
CA GLN A 17 -0.84 8.24 8.77
C GLN A 17 -0.18 8.06 10.13
N VAL A 18 -0.53 6.96 10.81
CA VAL A 18 0.11 6.49 12.02
C VAL A 18 0.64 5.08 11.75
N SER A 19 1.95 4.91 11.91
CA SER A 19 2.68 3.65 11.66
C SER A 19 3.28 3.03 12.91
N THR A 20 3.07 3.66 14.07
CA THR A 20 3.46 3.14 15.39
C THR A 20 2.26 2.54 16.08
N PHE A 21 2.46 1.41 16.77
CA PHE A 21 1.36 0.63 17.34
C PHE A 21 1.71 0.07 18.71
N THR A 22 0.70 -0.05 19.58
CA THR A 22 0.78 -0.82 20.82
C THR A 22 -0.09 -2.06 20.67
N LYS A 23 0.54 -3.24 20.77
CA LYS A 23 -0.15 -4.54 20.71
C LYS A 23 -1.17 -4.65 21.84
N ILE A 24 -2.35 -5.16 21.51
CA ILE A 24 -3.45 -5.39 22.45
C ILE A 24 -3.64 -6.88 22.69
N TRP A 25 -3.76 -7.65 21.62
CA TRP A 25 -4.10 -9.07 21.67
C TRP A 25 -3.59 -9.79 20.42
N SER A 26 -3.28 -11.08 20.56
CA SER A 26 -2.96 -11.95 19.44
C SER A 26 -3.60 -13.32 19.61
N CYS A 27 -4.09 -13.88 18.52
CA CYS A 27 -4.17 -15.33 18.36
C CYS A 27 -2.86 -15.82 17.72
N ASN A 28 -2.35 -16.95 18.20
CA ASN A 28 -1.08 -17.54 17.80
C ASN A 28 -1.27 -18.88 17.05
N GLU A 29 -2.46 -19.07 16.52
CA GLU A 29 -2.84 -20.19 15.66
C GLU A 29 -4.01 -19.78 14.73
N GLY A 30 -4.23 -20.57 13.68
CA GLY A 30 -5.12 -20.25 12.58
C GLY A 30 -4.52 -19.29 11.55
N GLY A 31 -5.27 -19.01 10.48
CA GLY A 31 -4.83 -18.11 9.40
C GLY A 31 -3.69 -18.66 8.54
N VAL A 32 -2.96 -17.76 7.88
CA VAL A 32 -1.83 -18.09 7.01
C VAL A 32 -0.69 -18.68 7.85
N ASP A 33 -0.12 -19.78 7.38
CA ASP A 33 0.96 -20.54 8.04
C ASP A 33 0.62 -21.04 9.46
N ASN A 34 -0.66 -21.01 9.85
CA ASN A 34 -1.12 -21.33 11.20
C ASN A 34 -0.45 -20.48 12.30
N LEU A 35 -0.02 -19.27 11.98
CA LEU A 35 0.66 -18.37 12.92
C LEU A 35 -0.29 -17.39 13.62
N GLY A 36 -1.55 -17.32 13.20
CA GLY A 36 -2.56 -16.41 13.74
C GLY A 36 -2.36 -14.95 13.31
N ALA A 37 -2.93 -14.04 14.09
CA ALA A 37 -2.93 -12.60 13.82
C ALA A 37 -2.79 -11.77 15.09
N SER A 38 -2.22 -10.59 14.95
CA SER A 38 -2.02 -9.62 16.02
C SER A 38 -2.85 -8.37 15.78
N PHE A 39 -3.45 -7.89 16.86
CA PHE A 39 -4.31 -6.72 16.88
C PHE A 39 -3.70 -5.66 17.79
N SER A 40 -3.63 -4.45 17.28
CA SER A 40 -2.92 -3.34 17.93
C SER A 40 -3.70 -2.05 17.76
N LYS A 41 -3.54 -1.12 18.71
CA LYS A 41 -4.02 0.25 18.54
C LYS A 41 -2.88 1.14 18.04
N PRO A 42 -3.16 2.15 17.20
CA PRO A 42 -2.18 3.19 16.90
C PRO A 42 -1.64 3.83 18.19
N ALA A 43 -0.34 4.08 18.20
CA ALA A 43 0.40 4.73 19.26
C ALA A 43 0.92 6.09 18.76
N SER A 44 1.28 6.99 19.68
CA SER A 44 1.87 8.30 19.33
C SER A 44 1.05 9.11 18.32
N ILE A 45 -0.28 9.08 18.44
CA ILE A 45 -1.18 9.86 17.59
C ILE A 45 -0.86 11.36 17.78
N PRO A 46 -0.64 12.13 16.70
CA PRO A 46 -0.32 13.55 16.81
C PRO A 46 -1.39 14.35 17.55
N SER A 47 -0.99 15.43 18.22
CA SER A 47 -1.92 16.26 18.98
C SER A 47 -3.07 16.79 18.11
N GLY A 48 -4.30 16.66 18.60
CA GLY A 48 -5.52 17.04 17.90
C GLY A 48 -6.04 16.01 16.89
N PHE A 49 -5.31 14.92 16.64
CA PHE A 49 -5.81 13.78 15.88
C PHE A 49 -6.35 12.70 16.82
N PHE A 50 -7.32 11.95 16.31
CA PHE A 50 -8.05 10.92 17.05
C PHE A 50 -8.01 9.59 16.30
N MET A 51 -7.98 8.48 17.06
CA MET A 51 -8.03 7.14 16.50
C MET A 51 -9.38 6.91 15.79
N LEU A 52 -9.31 6.31 14.59
CA LEU A 52 -10.48 5.93 13.81
C LEU A 52 -10.73 4.40 13.78
N GLY A 53 -9.75 3.61 14.24
CA GLY A 53 -9.86 2.16 14.35
C GLY A 53 -8.55 1.50 14.77
N CYS A 54 -8.64 0.24 15.20
CA CYS A 54 -7.49 -0.62 15.44
C CYS A 54 -6.94 -1.22 14.15
N TYR A 55 -5.71 -1.70 14.24
CA TYR A 55 -4.98 -2.37 13.18
C TYR A 55 -4.90 -3.88 13.45
N CYS A 56 -4.92 -4.66 12.36
CA CYS A 56 -4.76 -6.11 12.39
C CYS A 56 -3.71 -6.53 11.36
N GLN A 57 -2.87 -7.51 11.72
CA GLN A 57 -1.95 -8.14 10.78
C GLN A 57 -1.79 -9.64 11.04
N PRO A 58 -1.54 -10.43 9.97
CA PRO A 58 -1.04 -11.79 10.13
C PRO A 58 0.31 -11.80 10.85
N ASN A 59 0.52 -12.78 11.72
CA ASN A 59 1.79 -12.92 12.45
C ASN A 59 2.96 -13.39 11.57
N SER A 60 2.67 -13.90 10.37
CA SER A 60 3.68 -14.29 9.37
C SER A 60 4.37 -13.12 8.67
N LYS A 61 3.88 -11.88 8.85
CA LYS A 61 4.39 -10.69 8.17
C LYS A 61 5.10 -9.73 9.12
N GLN A 62 6.17 -9.10 8.64
CA GLN A 62 6.79 -7.98 9.34
C GLN A 62 5.83 -6.77 9.41
N PRO A 63 5.81 -6.03 10.53
CA PRO A 63 4.94 -4.87 10.68
C PRO A 63 5.38 -3.73 9.75
N SER A 64 4.70 -3.57 8.62
CA SER A 64 4.92 -2.47 7.68
C SER A 64 3.60 -1.97 7.12
N ARG A 65 2.75 -1.42 7.99
CA ARG A 65 1.48 -0.78 7.60
C ARG A 65 1.17 0.42 8.48
N TRP A 66 0.12 1.12 8.09
CA TRP A 66 -0.36 2.34 8.70
C TRP A 66 -1.88 2.25 8.91
N VAL A 67 -2.36 3.06 9.85
CA VAL A 67 -3.77 3.44 9.96
C VAL A 67 -3.89 4.95 9.84
N LEU A 68 -5.07 5.44 9.50
CA LEU A 68 -5.37 6.86 9.52
C LEU A 68 -5.92 7.27 10.90
N ALA A 69 -5.38 8.36 11.42
CA ALA A 69 -6.01 9.14 12.48
C ALA A 69 -6.67 10.37 11.85
N GLY A 70 -7.79 10.83 12.43
CA GLY A 70 -8.57 11.94 11.90
C GLY A 70 -8.55 13.15 12.81
N LYS A 71 -8.69 14.34 12.24
CA LYS A 71 -8.83 15.61 12.94
C LYS A 71 -9.87 16.48 12.22
N GLY A 72 -10.76 17.10 12.99
CA GLY A 72 -11.68 18.10 12.45
C GLY A 72 -12.69 18.59 13.48
N SER A 73 -13.30 19.73 13.19
CA SER A 73 -14.32 20.36 14.04
C SER A 73 -15.70 19.90 13.61
N GLN A 74 -16.49 19.32 14.51
CA GLN A 74 -17.83 18.78 14.24
C GLN A 74 -17.88 17.66 13.17
N THR A 75 -16.74 17.20 12.68
CA THR A 75 -16.64 16.06 11.77
C THR A 75 -16.34 14.75 12.49
N LEU A 76 -15.88 14.85 13.75
CA LEU A 76 -15.59 13.74 14.64
C LEU A 76 -16.39 13.86 15.93
N GLN A 77 -16.88 12.73 16.44
CA GLN A 77 -17.61 12.69 17.70
C GLN A 77 -17.32 11.41 18.49
N ILE A 78 -17.25 11.56 19.81
CA ILE A 78 -17.11 10.47 20.77
C ILE A 78 -18.34 9.54 20.65
N PRO A 79 -18.17 8.20 20.57
CA PRO A 79 -19.30 7.26 20.58
C PRO A 79 -20.13 7.38 21.86
N VAL A 80 -21.42 7.00 21.78
CA VAL A 80 -22.29 6.97 22.96
C VAL A 80 -22.07 5.71 23.79
N ASP A 81 -21.72 4.61 23.12
CA ASP A 81 -21.35 3.36 23.76
C ASP A 81 -20.61 2.43 22.76
N PHE A 82 -20.38 1.16 23.13
CA PHE A 82 -19.78 0.11 22.32
C PHE A 82 -20.65 -1.15 22.31
N SER A 83 -20.90 -1.71 21.13
CA SER A 83 -21.49 -3.05 20.99
C SER A 83 -20.40 -4.12 20.89
N LEU A 84 -20.57 -5.24 21.61
CA LEU A 84 -19.70 -6.40 21.45
C LEU A 84 -20.06 -7.12 20.16
N VAL A 85 -19.09 -7.21 19.24
CA VAL A 85 -19.24 -7.92 17.96
C VAL A 85 -18.80 -9.36 18.09
N TRP A 86 -17.66 -9.58 18.76
CA TRP A 86 -17.08 -10.90 18.95
C TRP A 86 -16.08 -10.90 20.12
N SER A 87 -15.94 -12.03 20.80
CA SER A 87 -14.84 -12.27 21.75
C SER A 87 -14.24 -13.66 21.58
N SER A 88 -13.00 -13.81 22.00
CA SER A 88 -12.26 -15.08 21.95
C SER A 88 -12.40 -15.91 23.25
N GLU A 89 -13.30 -15.52 24.16
CA GLU A 89 -13.47 -16.17 25.48
C GLU A 89 -13.88 -17.63 25.37
N SER A 90 -14.84 -17.93 24.49
CA SER A 90 -15.35 -19.29 24.30
C SER A 90 -14.42 -20.15 23.44
N LEU A 91 -13.32 -19.59 22.92
CA LEU A 91 -12.40 -20.30 22.05
C LEU A 91 -11.25 -20.91 22.85
N ASN A 92 -11.05 -22.21 22.66
CA ASN A 92 -9.89 -22.93 23.16
C ASN A 92 -8.75 -22.90 22.14
N ILE A 93 -8.16 -21.72 21.94
CA ILE A 93 -7.06 -21.48 21.00
C ILE A 93 -5.80 -20.96 21.71
N LYS A 94 -4.62 -21.10 21.10
CA LYS A 94 -3.40 -20.40 21.55
C LYS A 94 -3.55 -18.89 21.34
N GLN A 95 -3.61 -18.13 22.42
CA GLN A 95 -3.83 -16.67 22.38
C GLN A 95 -3.28 -15.96 23.62
N ASP A 96 -3.04 -14.66 23.50
CA ASP A 96 -2.51 -13.82 24.58
C ASP A 96 -3.66 -13.27 25.45
N GLY A 97 -4.25 -14.13 26.27
CA GLY A 97 -5.50 -13.83 26.97
C GLY A 97 -6.69 -13.73 26.02
N HIS A 98 -7.74 -13.01 26.41
CA HIS A 98 -8.96 -12.89 25.59
C HIS A 98 -9.06 -11.53 24.91
N GLY A 99 -9.29 -11.56 23.60
CA GLY A 99 -9.53 -10.40 22.75
C GLY A 99 -11.02 -10.14 22.59
N TYR A 100 -11.40 -8.88 22.66
CA TYR A 100 -12.79 -8.44 22.54
C TYR A 100 -12.87 -7.38 21.46
N PHE A 101 -13.75 -7.63 20.50
CA PHE A 101 -13.91 -6.82 19.31
C PHE A 101 -15.22 -6.08 19.44
N ARG A 102 -15.13 -4.76 19.47
CA ARG A 102 -16.29 -3.88 19.67
C ARG A 102 -16.43 -2.91 18.52
N LEU A 103 -17.68 -2.62 18.18
CA LEU A 103 -18.04 -1.57 17.26
C LEU A 103 -18.49 -0.35 18.08
N PRO A 104 -17.92 0.85 17.86
CA PRO A 104 -18.45 2.07 18.47
C PRO A 104 -19.90 2.29 18.03
N ILE A 105 -20.77 2.64 18.97
CA ILE A 105 -22.14 3.05 18.70
C ILE A 105 -22.10 4.57 18.45
N PRO A 106 -22.24 5.01 17.18
CA PRO A 106 -22.13 6.41 16.86
C PRO A 106 -23.36 7.19 17.34
N PRO A 107 -23.21 8.46 17.74
CA PRO A 107 -24.35 9.35 17.93
C PRO A 107 -25.07 9.63 16.60
N GLN A 108 -26.29 10.16 16.67
CA GLN A 108 -27.08 10.49 15.49
C GLN A 108 -26.32 11.42 14.54
N GLY A 109 -26.31 11.05 13.25
CA GLY A 109 -25.58 11.80 12.22
C GLY A 109 -24.13 11.37 12.03
N TYR A 110 -23.63 10.39 12.79
CA TYR A 110 -22.26 9.86 12.67
C TYR A 110 -22.25 8.36 12.34
N LYS A 111 -21.09 7.86 11.90
CA LYS A 111 -20.81 6.46 11.60
C LYS A 111 -19.46 6.05 12.17
N ALA A 112 -19.35 4.78 12.56
CA ALA A 112 -18.07 4.18 12.87
C ALA A 112 -17.33 3.82 11.56
N VAL A 113 -16.03 4.13 11.50
CA VAL A 113 -15.14 3.83 10.36
C VAL A 113 -14.01 2.87 10.74
N GLY A 114 -14.10 2.26 11.93
CA GLY A 114 -13.24 1.17 12.36
C GLY A 114 -13.74 0.52 13.64
N PHE A 115 -13.13 -0.63 13.96
CA PHE A 115 -13.39 -1.37 15.20
C PHE A 115 -12.37 -1.01 16.26
N ILE A 116 -12.75 -1.19 17.54
CA ILE A 116 -11.82 -1.16 18.66
C ILE A 116 -11.64 -2.59 19.20
N VAL A 117 -10.39 -2.98 19.40
CA VAL A 117 -10.03 -4.23 20.07
C VAL A 117 -9.57 -3.90 21.47
N THR A 118 -10.01 -4.67 22.47
CA THR A 118 -9.54 -4.52 23.84
C THR A 118 -9.41 -5.86 24.54
N THR A 119 -8.90 -5.82 25.77
CA THR A 119 -9.03 -6.90 26.75
C THR A 119 -10.45 -6.86 27.37
N PRO A 120 -10.82 -7.72 28.35
CA PRO A 120 -12.20 -7.77 28.89
C PRO A 120 -12.77 -6.42 29.35
N LYS A 121 -11.91 -5.51 29.81
CA LYS A 121 -12.32 -4.18 30.25
C LYS A 121 -12.79 -3.34 29.05
N LYS A 122 -13.96 -2.73 29.20
CA LYS A 122 -14.51 -1.77 28.22
C LYS A 122 -13.57 -0.55 28.09
N PRO A 123 -13.28 -0.08 26.87
CA PRO A 123 -12.44 1.09 26.67
C PRO A 123 -13.17 2.38 27.08
N PRO A 124 -12.43 3.46 27.43
CA PRO A 124 -12.98 4.81 27.49
C PRO A 124 -13.65 5.21 26.18
N LEU A 125 -14.73 6.00 26.24
CA LEU A 125 -15.45 6.43 25.05
C LEU A 125 -14.58 7.32 24.14
N ASP A 126 -13.73 8.15 24.71
CA ASP A 126 -12.83 9.08 24.02
C ASP A 126 -11.60 8.40 23.39
N GLU A 127 -11.43 7.08 23.55
CA GLU A 127 -10.31 6.35 22.95
C GLU A 127 -10.42 6.27 21.42
N ILE A 128 -11.64 6.33 20.86
CA ILE A 128 -11.92 6.26 19.41
C ILE A 128 -13.00 7.27 19.02
N SER A 129 -12.94 7.77 17.78
CA SER A 129 -13.93 8.71 17.24
C SER A 129 -14.77 8.11 16.13
N CYS A 130 -16.04 8.51 16.09
CA CYS A 130 -16.95 8.31 14.96
C CYS A 130 -16.86 9.50 14.00
N VAL A 131 -17.15 9.27 12.71
CA VAL A 131 -17.05 10.27 11.64
C VAL A 131 -18.44 10.69 11.19
N ARG A 132 -18.63 11.97 10.87
CA ARG A 132 -19.91 12.49 10.37
C ARG A 132 -20.34 11.76 9.10
N SER A 133 -21.62 11.42 9.02
CA SER A 133 -22.12 10.41 8.06
C SER A 133 -21.94 10.79 6.58
N ASP A 134 -21.96 12.09 6.25
CA ASP A 134 -21.76 12.64 4.90
C ASP A 134 -20.31 12.54 4.42
N LEU A 135 -19.36 12.37 5.34
CA LEU A 135 -17.93 12.19 5.07
C LEU A 135 -17.53 10.71 4.98
N VAL A 136 -18.49 9.79 5.07
CA VAL A 136 -18.28 8.34 5.02
C VAL A 136 -18.94 7.78 3.77
N ASP A 137 -18.18 7.05 2.97
CA ASP A 137 -18.62 6.39 1.74
C ASP A 137 -18.46 4.86 1.87
N VAL A 138 -19.38 4.11 1.26
CA VAL A 138 -19.34 2.64 1.20
C VAL A 138 -18.81 2.15 -0.15
N SER A 139 -18.46 3.06 -1.06
CA SER A 139 -17.94 2.77 -2.40
C SER A 139 -16.43 2.44 -2.41
N THR A 140 -15.98 1.82 -3.51
CA THR A 140 -14.56 1.48 -3.75
C THR A 140 -13.65 2.69 -3.97
N LEU A 141 -14.22 3.90 -4.11
CA LEU A 141 -13.50 5.14 -4.37
C LEU A 141 -13.13 5.91 -3.08
N GLY A 142 -13.54 5.42 -1.91
CA GLY A 142 -13.21 6.02 -0.62
C GLY A 142 -11.77 5.78 -0.15
N VAL A 143 -11.27 6.65 0.71
CA VAL A 143 -9.98 6.53 1.39
C VAL A 143 -10.11 5.55 2.55
N ARG A 144 -9.38 4.43 2.47
CA ARG A 144 -9.39 3.41 3.53
C ARG A 144 -8.61 3.89 4.75
N VAL A 145 -9.19 3.67 5.94
CA VAL A 145 -8.57 4.00 7.23
C VAL A 145 -7.40 3.07 7.58
N GLY A 146 -7.23 1.95 6.87
CA GLY A 146 -6.21 0.94 7.19
C GLY A 146 -6.63 -0.02 8.31
N THR A 147 -7.90 0.01 8.72
CA THR A 147 -8.48 -0.94 9.67
C THR A 147 -8.91 -2.26 8.99
N PHE A 148 -9.59 -3.14 9.73
CA PHE A 148 -10.04 -4.45 9.29
C PHE A 148 -11.56 -4.57 9.38
N CYS A 149 -12.12 -5.58 8.71
CA CYS A 149 -13.53 -5.96 8.82
C CYS A 149 -13.65 -7.26 9.61
N ILE A 150 -14.79 -7.46 10.28
CA ILE A 150 -15.08 -8.67 11.05
C ILE A 150 -16.25 -9.39 10.41
N GLN A 151 -16.05 -10.67 10.11
CA GLN A 151 -17.10 -11.56 9.64
C GLN A 151 -17.21 -12.72 10.63
N VAL A 152 -18.40 -12.95 11.18
CA VAL A 152 -18.66 -14.01 12.15
C VAL A 152 -19.52 -15.07 11.47
N ASN A 153 -19.09 -16.34 11.52
CA ASN A 153 -19.78 -17.49 10.96
C ASN A 153 -20.07 -17.44 9.45
N GLY A 154 -19.26 -16.71 8.67
CA GLY A 154 -19.45 -16.60 7.23
C GLY A 154 -20.67 -15.78 6.80
N GLU A 155 -21.49 -15.31 7.75
CA GLU A 155 -22.52 -14.31 7.48
C GLU A 155 -21.83 -12.98 7.16
N PRO A 156 -22.13 -12.34 6.02
CA PRO A 156 -21.62 -11.02 5.71
C PRO A 156 -22.27 -10.02 6.66
N ASN A 157 -21.78 -9.95 7.90
CA ASN A 157 -21.95 -8.78 8.73
C ASN A 157 -21.15 -7.66 8.07
N LEU A 158 -21.74 -7.06 7.04
CA LEU A 158 -21.50 -5.69 6.62
C LEU A 158 -21.93 -4.77 7.76
N THR A 159 -21.32 -4.91 8.94
CA THR A 159 -21.27 -3.78 9.86
C THR A 159 -20.46 -2.73 9.11
N ASN A 160 -21.21 -1.81 8.49
CA ASN A 160 -20.84 -0.76 7.54
C ASN A 160 -19.70 0.13 8.06
N VAL A 161 -18.51 -0.43 8.18
CA VAL A 161 -17.28 0.33 8.37
C VAL A 161 -16.98 0.96 7.03
N GLY A 162 -17.47 2.18 6.84
CA GLY A 162 -17.29 2.91 5.59
C GLY A 162 -15.87 3.43 5.44
N CYS A 163 -15.49 3.69 4.20
CA CYS A 163 -14.30 4.44 3.85
C CYS A 163 -14.53 5.95 4.03
N LEU A 164 -13.47 6.72 4.16
CA LEU A 164 -13.58 8.19 4.22
C LEU A 164 -13.80 8.74 2.81
N LYS A 165 -14.71 9.70 2.66
CA LYS A 165 -14.96 10.36 1.39
C LYS A 165 -13.94 11.47 1.18
N ASN A 166 -13.29 11.48 0.01
CA ASN A 166 -12.45 12.61 -0.37
C ASN A 166 -13.32 13.72 -0.98
N MET A 167 -13.63 14.74 -0.20
CA MET A 167 -14.42 15.92 -0.62
C MET A 167 -13.53 17.11 -0.99
N ASN A 168 -12.22 16.91 -1.11
CA ASN A 168 -11.31 17.99 -1.46
C ASN A 168 -11.53 18.41 -2.93
N PRO A 169 -11.89 19.69 -3.20
CA PRO A 169 -12.08 20.18 -4.56
C PRO A 169 -10.78 20.25 -5.38
N ASN A 170 -9.61 20.23 -4.71
CA ASN A 170 -8.30 20.23 -5.34
C ASN A 170 -7.44 19.06 -4.82
N PRO A 171 -7.71 17.81 -5.24
CA PRO A 171 -7.01 16.63 -4.72
C PRO A 171 -5.50 16.63 -5.07
N LEU A 172 -5.09 17.39 -6.08
CA LEU A 172 -3.70 17.51 -6.51
C LEU A 172 -2.88 18.46 -5.64
N SER A 173 -3.49 19.22 -4.72
CA SER A 173 -2.76 20.15 -3.85
C SER A 173 -1.72 19.47 -2.95
N TYR A 174 -1.86 18.16 -2.76
CA TYR A 174 -0.98 17.30 -1.96
C TYR A 174 0.06 16.54 -2.80
N MET A 175 -0.01 16.63 -4.13
CA MET A 175 1.04 16.12 -5.01
C MET A 175 2.25 17.07 -5.01
N PRO A 176 3.48 16.56 -5.17
CA PRO A 176 4.64 17.42 -5.34
C PRO A 176 4.51 18.21 -6.65
N ASN A 177 4.93 19.48 -6.63
CA ASN A 177 5.14 20.25 -7.86
C ASN A 177 6.51 19.91 -8.49
N LEU A 178 6.76 20.41 -9.70
CA LEU A 178 8.00 20.10 -10.43
C LEU A 178 9.26 20.42 -9.61
N SER A 179 9.34 21.61 -9.01
CA SER A 179 10.50 22.00 -8.18
C SER A 179 10.70 21.09 -6.96
N GLN A 180 9.62 20.58 -6.37
CA GLN A 180 9.69 19.61 -5.27
C GLN A 180 10.14 18.23 -5.77
N VAL A 181 9.71 17.80 -6.95
CA VAL A 181 10.19 16.56 -7.57
C VAL A 181 11.68 16.66 -7.90
N GLU A 182 12.11 17.75 -8.53
CA GLU A 182 13.52 18.03 -8.84
C GLU A 182 14.37 18.00 -7.56
N ALA A 183 13.93 18.68 -6.49
CA ALA A 183 14.66 18.66 -5.22
C ALA A 183 14.75 17.25 -4.58
N ILE A 184 13.70 16.43 -4.68
CA ILE A 184 13.74 15.04 -4.20
C ILE A 184 14.70 14.22 -5.06
N MET A 185 14.66 14.40 -6.37
CA MET A 185 15.54 13.71 -7.31
C MET A 185 17.00 14.11 -7.04
N ASP A 186 17.32 15.37 -6.81
CA ASP A 186 18.69 15.80 -6.54
C ASP A 186 19.26 15.17 -5.25
N VAL A 187 18.42 14.95 -4.25
CA VAL A 187 18.84 14.41 -2.94
C VAL A 187 18.87 12.88 -2.93
N TYR A 188 17.91 12.22 -3.57
CA TYR A 188 17.66 10.78 -3.41
C TYR A 188 17.78 9.98 -4.70
N SER A 189 18.01 10.60 -5.86
CA SER A 189 18.22 9.83 -7.08
C SER A 189 19.44 8.92 -6.91
N PRO A 190 19.33 7.65 -7.34
CA PRO A 190 20.49 6.79 -7.38
C PRO A 190 21.51 7.41 -8.33
N TRP A 191 22.75 7.53 -7.86
CA TRP A 191 23.87 7.87 -8.72
C TRP A 191 24.22 6.62 -9.53
N ILE A 192 23.91 6.65 -10.82
CA ILE A 192 24.32 5.61 -11.75
C ILE A 192 25.72 5.98 -12.22
N ASN A 193 26.73 5.26 -11.72
CA ASN A 193 28.10 5.40 -12.19
C ASN A 193 28.41 4.25 -13.16
N PHE A 194 28.71 4.58 -14.40
CA PHE A 194 29.27 3.61 -15.34
C PHE A 194 30.77 3.53 -15.13
N HIS A 195 31.29 2.31 -15.02
CA HIS A 195 32.72 2.09 -14.91
C HIS A 195 33.40 2.49 -16.23
N PRO A 196 34.60 3.09 -16.22
CA PRO A 196 35.31 3.41 -17.47
C PRO A 196 35.58 2.21 -18.39
N ASP A 197 35.65 1.01 -17.80
CA ASP A 197 35.83 -0.26 -18.53
C ASP A 197 34.51 -0.97 -18.88
N GLU A 198 33.37 -0.30 -18.71
CA GLU A 198 32.05 -0.86 -19.01
C GLU A 198 31.89 -1.01 -20.53
N GLY A 199 31.95 -2.25 -21.00
CA GLY A 199 31.97 -2.55 -22.43
C GLY A 199 30.64 -2.32 -23.15
N CYS A 200 29.53 -2.15 -22.41
CA CYS A 200 28.20 -1.83 -22.94
C CYS A 200 27.48 -0.88 -21.98
N LEU A 201 26.93 0.20 -22.48
CA LEU A 201 26.06 1.13 -21.75
C LEU A 201 24.59 0.74 -21.91
N PRO A 202 23.73 1.05 -20.93
CA PRO A 202 22.31 0.75 -21.03
C PRO A 202 21.63 1.39 -22.24
N SER A 203 20.67 0.67 -22.81
CA SER A 203 19.77 1.18 -23.82
C SER A 203 18.35 0.69 -23.62
N SER A 204 17.39 1.44 -24.19
CA SER A 204 16.03 0.98 -24.35
C SER A 204 15.97 -0.17 -25.37
N VAL A 205 15.09 -1.14 -25.17
CA VAL A 205 14.88 -2.25 -26.11
C VAL A 205 14.62 -1.78 -27.56
N PRO A 206 13.77 -0.76 -27.81
CA PRO A 206 13.57 -0.25 -29.17
C PRO A 206 14.84 0.34 -29.79
N TRP A 207 15.72 0.96 -28.99
CA TRP A 207 17.00 1.47 -29.47
C TRP A 207 17.90 0.31 -29.93
N PHE A 208 18.05 -0.71 -29.10
CA PHE A 208 18.86 -1.88 -29.43
C PHE A 208 18.40 -2.54 -30.73
N PHE A 209 17.09 -2.73 -30.90
CA PHE A 209 16.54 -3.32 -32.13
C PHE A 209 16.72 -2.42 -33.36
N THR A 210 16.50 -1.12 -33.22
CA THR A 210 16.69 -0.16 -34.33
C THR A 210 18.15 -0.11 -34.80
N ASN A 211 19.10 -0.44 -33.92
CA ASN A 211 20.53 -0.39 -34.22
C ASN A 211 21.09 -1.69 -34.80
N GLY A 212 20.24 -2.63 -35.21
CA GLY A 212 20.64 -3.78 -36.02
C GLY A 212 20.83 -5.08 -35.23
N ALA A 213 20.24 -5.19 -34.04
CA ALA A 213 20.26 -6.42 -33.25
C ALA A 213 19.76 -7.64 -34.05
N LEU A 214 20.40 -8.78 -33.77
CA LEU A 214 20.22 -10.02 -34.52
C LEU A 214 19.67 -11.13 -33.64
N LEU A 215 18.64 -11.82 -34.11
CA LEU A 215 18.09 -13.02 -33.49
C LEU A 215 18.76 -14.27 -34.06
N TYR A 216 19.33 -15.08 -33.18
CA TYR A 216 19.89 -16.38 -33.49
C TYR A 216 18.97 -17.47 -33.02
N GLN A 217 18.95 -18.56 -33.78
CA GLN A 217 18.21 -19.78 -33.46
C GLN A 217 19.17 -20.96 -33.45
N ASN A 218 19.09 -21.79 -32.41
CA ASN A 218 19.93 -22.98 -32.30
C ASN A 218 19.71 -23.92 -33.49
N GLY A 219 20.81 -24.32 -34.15
CA GLY A 219 20.79 -25.13 -35.37
C GLY A 219 20.67 -24.34 -36.68
N SER A 220 20.46 -23.02 -36.64
CA SER A 220 20.57 -22.15 -37.82
C SER A 220 21.97 -21.58 -37.97
N SER A 221 22.50 -21.56 -39.19
CA SER A 221 23.79 -20.94 -39.51
C SER A 221 23.69 -19.44 -39.83
N THR A 222 22.47 -18.90 -39.98
CA THR A 222 22.24 -17.50 -40.35
C THR A 222 21.29 -16.81 -39.37
N PRO A 223 21.68 -15.67 -38.78
CA PRO A 223 20.82 -14.89 -37.90
C PRO A 223 19.81 -14.05 -38.69
N SER A 224 18.71 -13.66 -38.04
CA SER A 224 17.66 -12.82 -38.62
C SER A 224 17.66 -11.42 -37.97
N PRO A 225 17.47 -10.33 -38.73
CA PRO A 225 17.35 -8.99 -38.17
C PRO A 225 16.06 -8.85 -37.36
N ILE A 226 16.15 -8.10 -36.26
CA ILE A 226 14.99 -7.79 -35.41
C ILE A 226 14.44 -6.43 -35.83
N ASP A 227 13.12 -6.34 -36.04
CA ASP A 227 12.47 -5.07 -36.32
C ASP A 227 12.32 -4.21 -35.04
N PRO A 228 12.18 -2.88 -35.15
CA PRO A 228 12.07 -2.00 -33.98
C PRO A 228 10.93 -2.33 -33.00
N ALA A 229 9.87 -2.99 -33.45
CA ALA A 229 8.77 -3.41 -32.59
C ALA A 229 8.99 -4.80 -31.96
N GLY A 230 10.07 -5.49 -32.32
CA GLY A 230 10.42 -6.82 -31.81
C GLY A 230 9.42 -7.90 -32.22
N SER A 231 8.68 -7.71 -33.32
CA SER A 231 7.56 -8.57 -33.71
C SER A 231 7.98 -10.01 -34.04
N HIS A 232 9.23 -10.20 -34.45
CA HIS A 232 9.81 -11.50 -34.78
C HIS A 232 10.51 -12.19 -33.59
N VAL A 233 10.52 -11.57 -32.41
CA VAL A 233 11.10 -12.15 -31.20
C VAL A 233 10.13 -13.19 -30.62
N PRO A 234 10.60 -14.39 -30.25
CA PRO A 234 9.76 -15.42 -29.64
C PRO A 234 8.99 -14.89 -28.42
N GLN A 235 7.68 -15.14 -28.40
CA GLN A 235 6.80 -14.73 -27.31
C GLN A 235 6.54 -15.93 -26.36
N GLY A 236 7.09 -15.87 -25.15
CA GLY A 236 7.00 -16.95 -24.16
C GLY A 236 7.89 -18.16 -24.46
N GLY A 237 8.07 -19.06 -23.47
CA GLY A 237 8.88 -20.27 -23.61
C GLY A 237 9.47 -20.76 -22.28
N SER A 238 10.14 -21.91 -22.33
CA SER A 238 11.01 -22.41 -21.24
C SER A 238 12.47 -22.01 -21.53
N GLU A 239 13.28 -21.82 -20.49
CA GLU A 239 14.71 -21.48 -20.58
C GLU A 239 15.53 -22.65 -21.15
N ASN A 240 15.46 -22.87 -22.47
CA ASN A 240 16.10 -23.98 -23.16
C ASN A 240 17.16 -23.52 -24.19
N ASP A 241 17.72 -22.31 -24.06
CA ASP A 241 18.76 -21.74 -24.94
C ASP A 241 18.50 -21.90 -26.45
N SER A 242 17.22 -21.92 -26.83
CA SER A 242 16.82 -22.18 -28.22
C SER A 242 17.00 -20.96 -29.12
N TYR A 243 17.05 -19.77 -28.52
CA TYR A 243 17.26 -18.49 -29.19
C TYR A 243 18.12 -17.57 -28.34
N TRP A 244 18.92 -16.72 -28.97
CA TRP A 244 19.62 -15.62 -28.29
C TRP A 244 19.67 -14.39 -29.21
N ILE A 245 19.83 -13.22 -28.60
CA ILE A 245 20.00 -11.96 -29.33
C ILE A 245 21.46 -11.54 -29.22
N ALA A 246 22.04 -11.05 -30.30
CA ALA A 246 23.40 -10.53 -30.32
C ALA A 246 23.50 -9.20 -31.06
N LEU A 247 24.66 -8.56 -30.89
CA LEU A 247 25.04 -7.33 -31.59
C LEU A 247 25.06 -7.53 -33.12
N PRO A 248 24.96 -6.43 -33.89
CA PRO A 248 25.22 -6.44 -35.32
C PRO A 248 26.58 -7.07 -35.67
N VAL A 249 26.67 -7.65 -36.87
CA VAL A 249 27.96 -8.20 -37.39
C VAL A 249 28.92 -7.08 -37.79
N ASP A 250 28.41 -5.94 -38.24
CA ASP A 250 29.25 -4.78 -38.56
C ASP A 250 29.81 -4.15 -37.27
N GLU A 251 31.13 -3.97 -37.23
CA GLU A 251 31.82 -3.47 -36.04
C GLU A 251 31.39 -2.04 -35.67
N ASN A 252 31.09 -1.17 -36.64
CA ASN A 252 30.69 0.20 -36.33
C ASN A 252 29.27 0.23 -35.74
N ASP A 253 28.38 -0.59 -36.27
CA ASP A 253 27.02 -0.74 -35.73
C ASP A 253 27.05 -1.38 -34.34
N ALA A 254 27.88 -2.41 -34.13
CA ALA A 254 28.07 -3.02 -32.82
C ALA A 254 28.64 -2.03 -31.80
N GLU A 255 29.63 -1.21 -32.16
CA GLU A 255 30.18 -0.17 -31.28
C GLU A 255 29.17 0.96 -31.01
N ARG A 256 28.30 1.31 -31.96
CA ARG A 256 27.20 2.25 -31.73
C ARG A 256 26.19 1.69 -30.74
N ASP A 257 25.85 0.42 -30.88
CA ASP A 257 24.84 -0.24 -30.06
C ASP A 257 25.33 -0.44 -28.61
N LYS A 258 26.61 -0.82 -28.45
CA LYS A 258 27.30 -0.88 -27.14
C LYS A 258 27.33 0.47 -26.41
N LYS A 259 27.30 1.60 -27.11
CA LYS A 259 27.27 2.93 -26.46
C LYS A 259 25.90 3.28 -25.88
N GLY A 260 24.89 2.46 -26.13
CA GLY A 260 23.55 2.63 -25.57
C GLY A 260 22.86 3.94 -25.95
N ASN A 261 21.81 4.32 -25.20
CA ASN A 261 21.04 5.56 -25.48
C ASN A 261 20.52 6.27 -24.23
N LEU A 262 21.30 6.24 -23.17
CA LEU A 262 21.09 7.16 -22.05
C LEU A 262 21.38 8.58 -22.54
N GLN A 263 20.34 9.41 -22.63
CA GLN A 263 20.48 10.84 -22.88
C GLN A 263 21.28 11.52 -21.78
#